data_AF-A0A4Z2D1S0-F1
#
_entry.id   AF-A0A4Z2D1S0-F1
#
_cell.length_a   1.000
_cell.length_b   1.000
_cell.length_c   1.000
_cell.angle_alpha   90.00
_cell.angle_beta   90.00
_cell.angle_gamma   90.00
#
_symmetry.space_group_name_H-M   'P 1'
#
loop_
_entity.id
_entity.type
_entity.pdbx_description
1 polymer ?
#
loop_
_entity_poly.entity_id
_entity_poly.type
_entity_poly.pdbx_seq_one_letter_code
_entity_poly.pdbx_strand_id
1 'polypeptide(L)'
;MNEETIKKTNQCLRCLKSRNMIILIVFIAITLDNVLLTTIVPIIPELLHFNRSSLQHNCTDDNCSNSGNHSVDDLHIKIGIMFTIKPLVQLIVNPFIGLITNRIGYTIPMFTGFVILFASTILFAFGNNYYLLLVARAVQGVGSACSSVSGMGMLASYFVDEVERGRAFALALSGLAIGVLIGPPYGGATYQFISREAPFLILAACAMIDG
;
A
#
# COMPACT_ATOMS: atom_id res chain seq x y z
N MET A 1 7.50 25.43 21.12
CA MET A 1 7.97 24.69 19.93
C MET A 1 9.48 24.57 20.08
N ASN A 2 9.97 23.37 20.39
CA ASN A 2 11.28 23.19 21.05
C ASN A 2 12.43 23.13 20.02
N GLU A 3 13.58 23.67 20.42
CA GLU A 3 14.81 23.82 19.63
C GLU A 3 15.37 22.49 19.09
N GLU A 4 15.05 21.39 19.78
CA GLU A 4 15.43 20.02 19.40
C GLU A 4 14.62 19.49 18.20
N THR A 5 13.37 19.93 18.06
CA THR A 5 12.52 19.64 16.89
C THR A 5 13.07 20.34 15.65
N ILE A 6 13.55 21.58 15.79
CA ILE A 6 14.13 22.38 14.71
C ILE A 6 15.43 21.75 14.19
N LYS A 7 16.31 21.25 15.08
CA LYS A 7 17.55 20.55 14.66
C LYS A 7 17.29 19.24 13.93
N LYS A 8 16.35 18.41 14.39
CA LYS A 8 15.96 17.17 13.68
C LYS A 8 15.33 17.46 12.32
N THR A 9 14.47 18.48 12.22
CA THR A 9 13.90 18.95 10.95
C THR A 9 14.99 19.44 9.99
N ASN A 10 15.98 20.20 10.47
CA ASN A 10 17.07 20.73 9.64
C ASN A 10 18.08 19.66 9.17
N GLN A 11 18.26 18.58 9.94
CA GLN A 11 19.13 17.47 9.56
C GLN A 11 18.45 16.55 8.53
N CYS A 12 17.14 16.33 8.65
CA CYS A 12 16.33 15.63 7.65
C CYS A 12 16.25 16.41 6.33
N LEU A 13 16.11 17.75 6.37
CA LEU A 13 16.15 18.63 5.20
C LEU A 13 17.48 18.59 4.43
N ARG A 14 18.59 18.28 5.11
CA ARG A 14 19.93 18.17 4.49
C ARG A 14 20.11 16.87 3.70
N CYS A 15 19.50 15.76 4.11
CA CYS A 15 19.50 14.53 3.31
C CYS A 15 18.62 14.66 2.06
N LEU A 16 17.45 15.29 2.18
CA LEU A 16 16.54 15.59 1.06
C LEU A 16 17.07 16.61 0.02
N LYS A 17 18.32 17.07 0.16
CA LYS A 17 18.92 18.08 -0.73
C LYS A 17 19.34 17.51 -2.09
N SER A 18 19.48 16.18 -2.24
CA SER A 18 19.81 15.56 -3.52
C SER A 18 18.55 15.28 -4.33
N ARG A 19 18.44 15.89 -5.52
CA ARG A 19 17.32 15.73 -6.47
C ARG A 19 17.04 14.25 -6.78
N ASN A 20 18.10 13.44 -6.84
CA ASN A 20 18.01 12.00 -7.10
C ASN A 20 17.41 11.23 -5.91
N MET A 21 17.67 11.67 -4.68
CA MET A 21 17.12 11.03 -3.47
C MET A 21 15.61 11.25 -3.38
N ILE A 22 15.10 12.44 -3.74
CA ILE A 22 13.67 12.72 -3.77
C ILE A 22 12.96 11.78 -4.77
N ILE A 23 13.52 11.63 -5.98
CA ILE A 23 12.94 10.73 -6.98
C ILE A 23 12.98 9.28 -6.47
N LEU A 24 14.08 8.86 -5.83
CA LEU A 24 14.22 7.52 -5.26
C LEU A 24 13.15 7.25 -4.19
N ILE A 25 12.94 8.17 -3.23
CA ILE A 25 11.95 7.99 -2.18
C ILE A 25 10.55 7.88 -2.76
N VAL A 26 10.18 8.74 -3.72
CA VAL A 26 8.85 8.70 -4.35
C VAL A 26 8.67 7.45 -5.19
N PHE A 27 9.70 7.02 -5.91
CA PHE A 27 9.73 5.76 -6.63
C PHE A 27 9.51 4.56 -5.70
N ILE A 28 10.23 4.50 -4.57
CA ILE A 28 10.06 3.45 -3.57
C ILE A 28 8.65 3.50 -3.00
N ALA A 29 8.16 4.66 -2.58
CA ALA A 29 6.81 4.81 -2.03
C ALA A 29 5.72 4.27 -2.99
N ILE A 30 5.79 4.66 -4.26
CA ILE A 30 4.86 4.20 -5.30
C ILE A 30 5.01 2.69 -5.51
N THR A 31 6.24 2.18 -5.57
CA THR A 31 6.51 0.74 -5.75
C THR A 31 5.94 -0.06 -4.59
N LEU A 32 6.26 0.31 -3.35
CA LEU A 32 5.79 -0.37 -2.14
C LEU A 32 4.26 -0.39 -2.08
N ASP A 33 3.59 0.75 -2.33
CA ASP A 33 2.13 0.81 -2.29
C ASP A 33 1.46 -0.08 -3.35
N ASN A 34 2.08 -0.21 -4.52
CA ASN A 34 1.58 -1.09 -5.59
C ASN A 34 1.91 -2.57 -5.35
N VAL A 35 3.07 -2.89 -4.76
CA VAL A 35 3.39 -4.24 -4.27
C VAL A 35 2.37 -4.64 -3.22
N LEU A 36 2.15 -3.81 -2.20
CA LEU A 36 1.20 -4.06 -1.13
C LEU A 36 -0.20 -4.34 -1.69
N LEU A 37 -0.68 -3.56 -2.67
CA LEU A 37 -1.98 -3.76 -3.32
C LEU A 37 -2.08 -5.05 -4.14
N THR A 38 -1.01 -5.47 -4.82
CA THR A 38 -1.05 -6.61 -5.76
C THR A 38 -0.67 -7.95 -5.12
N THR A 39 0.12 -7.96 -4.05
CA THR A 39 0.45 -9.15 -3.23
C THR A 39 -0.78 -9.82 -2.63
N ILE A 40 -1.89 -9.10 -2.50
CA ILE A 40 -3.14 -9.61 -1.92
C ILE A 40 -3.90 -10.50 -2.89
N VAL A 41 -3.74 -10.26 -4.20
CA VAL A 41 -4.43 -11.01 -5.27
C VAL A 41 -4.20 -12.52 -5.10
N PRO A 42 -2.96 -13.01 -4.93
CA PRO A 42 -2.69 -14.43 -4.77
C PRO A 42 -2.97 -15.02 -3.37
N ILE A 43 -3.05 -14.23 -2.30
CA ILE A 43 -3.25 -14.74 -0.92
C ILE A 43 -4.71 -15.19 -0.69
N ILE A 44 -5.64 -14.58 -1.42
CA ILE A 44 -7.08 -14.76 -1.19
C ILE A 44 -7.63 -16.12 -1.67
N PRO A 45 -7.21 -16.69 -2.82
CA PRO A 45 -7.68 -18.00 -3.28
C PRO A 45 -7.35 -19.17 -2.33
N GLU A 46 -6.31 -19.08 -1.50
CA GLU A 46 -5.99 -20.16 -0.55
C GLU A 46 -7.00 -20.27 0.59
N LEU A 47 -7.69 -19.18 0.95
CA LEU A 47 -8.82 -19.22 1.89
C LEU A 47 -10.02 -20.00 1.30
N LEU A 48 -10.15 -20.04 -0.02
CA LEU A 48 -11.20 -20.78 -0.74
C LEU A 48 -10.94 -22.29 -0.78
N HIS A 49 -9.69 -22.70 -0.98
CA HIS A 49 -9.34 -24.12 -1.09
C HIS A 49 -9.55 -24.88 0.22
N PHE A 50 -9.36 -24.24 1.37
CA PHE A 50 -9.66 -24.83 2.68
C PHE A 50 -11.17 -25.11 2.86
N ASN A 51 -12.06 -24.25 2.36
CA ASN A 51 -13.50 -24.42 2.54
C ASN A 51 -14.15 -25.37 1.51
N ARG A 52 -13.58 -25.45 0.29
CA ARG A 52 -14.06 -26.37 -0.77
C ARG A 52 -13.74 -27.84 -0.45
N SER A 53 -12.58 -28.10 0.17
CA SER A 53 -12.18 -29.46 0.56
C SER A 53 -13.05 -30.05 1.68
N SER A 54 -13.59 -29.22 2.58
CA SER A 54 -14.59 -29.65 3.58
C SER A 54 -15.98 -29.90 3.00
N LEU A 55 -16.42 -29.16 1.98
CA LEU A 55 -17.72 -29.36 1.34
C LEU A 55 -17.77 -30.63 0.47
N GLN A 56 -16.66 -31.01 -0.16
CA GLN A 56 -16.64 -32.13 -1.10
C GLN A 56 -16.55 -33.50 -0.42
N HIS A 57 -16.12 -33.55 0.85
CA HIS A 57 -16.00 -34.80 1.60
C HIS A 57 -17.31 -35.28 2.26
N ASN A 58 -18.38 -34.48 2.20
CA ASN A 58 -19.66 -34.74 2.86
C ASN A 58 -20.87 -34.81 1.90
N CYS A 59 -20.63 -34.81 0.59
CA CYS A 59 -21.67 -35.02 -0.41
C CYS A 59 -21.81 -36.51 -0.71
N THR A 60 -22.83 -37.17 -0.14
CA THR A 60 -23.27 -38.52 -0.54
C THR A 60 -24.49 -38.54 -1.45
N ASP A 61 -25.02 -37.40 -1.91
CA ASP A 61 -26.23 -37.37 -2.74
C ASP A 61 -26.17 -36.34 -3.88
N ASP A 62 -26.73 -36.72 -5.03
CA ASP A 62 -26.71 -36.07 -6.36
C ASP A 62 -27.28 -34.62 -6.45
N ASN A 63 -27.54 -33.93 -5.33
CA ASN A 63 -28.13 -32.59 -5.29
C ASN A 63 -27.17 -31.47 -4.82
N CYS A 64 -25.84 -31.71 -4.79
CA CYS A 64 -24.85 -30.72 -4.37
C CYS A 64 -24.61 -29.54 -5.35
N SER A 65 -25.31 -29.47 -6.49
CA SER A 65 -25.04 -28.45 -7.53
C SER A 65 -25.56 -27.04 -7.21
N ASN A 66 -26.55 -26.87 -6.30
CA ASN A 66 -27.18 -25.56 -6.08
C ASN A 66 -26.71 -24.78 -4.84
N SER A 67 -26.12 -25.44 -3.83
CA SER A 67 -25.62 -24.74 -2.62
C SER A 67 -24.18 -24.21 -2.74
N GLY A 68 -23.38 -24.76 -3.66
CA GLY A 68 -21.99 -24.32 -3.89
C GLY A 68 -21.89 -22.96 -4.57
N ASN A 69 -22.84 -22.59 -5.43
CA ASN A 69 -22.73 -21.36 -6.25
C ASN A 69 -22.94 -20.09 -5.41
N HIS A 70 -23.93 -20.08 -4.52
CA HIS A 70 -24.30 -18.88 -3.75
C HIS A 70 -23.20 -18.43 -2.76
N SER A 71 -22.43 -19.37 -2.21
CA SER A 71 -21.36 -19.10 -1.25
C SER A 71 -20.06 -18.64 -1.91
N VAL A 72 -19.85 -19.01 -3.17
CA VAL A 72 -18.70 -18.60 -4.00
C VAL A 72 -18.90 -17.17 -4.51
N ASP A 73 -20.13 -16.82 -4.91
CA ASP A 73 -20.49 -15.47 -5.36
C ASP A 73 -20.28 -14.42 -4.27
N ASP A 74 -20.74 -14.69 -3.04
CA ASP A 74 -20.57 -13.80 -1.88
C ASP A 74 -19.09 -13.55 -1.55
N LEU A 75 -18.23 -14.55 -1.78
CA LEU A 75 -16.81 -14.39 -1.53
C LEU A 75 -16.14 -13.55 -2.61
N HIS A 76 -16.43 -13.77 -3.89
CA HIS A 76 -15.91 -12.93 -4.97
C HIS A 76 -16.27 -11.45 -4.76
N ILE A 77 -17.48 -11.17 -4.28
CA ILE A 77 -17.91 -9.82 -3.90
C ILE A 77 -17.05 -9.25 -2.75
N LYS A 78 -16.84 -10.02 -1.68
CA LYS A 78 -15.99 -9.59 -0.54
C LYS A 78 -14.55 -9.28 -0.96
N ILE A 79 -14.01 -10.05 -1.91
CA ILE A 79 -12.68 -9.86 -2.48
C ILE A 79 -12.65 -8.55 -3.27
N GLY A 80 -13.64 -8.33 -4.15
CA GLY A 80 -13.79 -7.09 -4.90
C GLY A 80 -13.81 -5.87 -3.99
N ILE A 81 -14.61 -5.92 -2.92
CA ILE A 81 -14.68 -4.83 -1.92
C ILE A 81 -13.30 -4.57 -1.28
N MET A 82 -12.54 -5.61 -0.95
CA MET A 82 -11.22 -5.46 -0.32
C MET A 82 -10.16 -4.86 -1.27
N PHE A 83 -10.31 -5.06 -2.58
CA PHE A 83 -9.47 -4.40 -3.60
C PHE A 83 -9.85 -2.93 -3.79
N THR A 84 -11.14 -2.63 -3.81
CA THR A 84 -11.64 -1.29 -4.12
C THR A 84 -11.57 -0.34 -2.93
N ILE A 85 -11.63 -0.82 -1.68
CA ILE A 85 -11.69 0.08 -0.51
C ILE A 85 -10.45 0.98 -0.37
N LYS A 86 -9.24 0.47 -0.65
CA LYS A 86 -8.00 1.28 -0.59
C LYS A 86 -8.03 2.44 -1.60
N PRO A 87 -8.15 2.19 -2.92
CA PRO A 87 -8.19 3.27 -3.90
C PRO A 87 -9.42 4.17 -3.72
N LEU A 88 -10.55 3.66 -3.21
CA LEU A 88 -11.72 4.47 -2.89
C LEU A 88 -11.43 5.48 -1.77
N VAL A 89 -10.87 5.03 -0.65
CA VAL A 89 -10.49 5.93 0.44
C VAL A 89 -9.39 6.89 -0.01
N GLN A 90 -8.40 6.40 -0.75
CA GLN A 90 -7.34 7.24 -1.31
C GLN A 90 -7.90 8.35 -2.22
N LEU A 91 -8.85 8.03 -3.10
CA LEU A 91 -9.52 9.00 -3.97
C LEU A 91 -10.21 10.10 -3.17
N ILE A 92 -10.94 9.72 -2.11
CA ILE A 92 -11.64 10.68 -1.24
C ILE A 92 -10.64 11.56 -0.48
N VAL A 93 -9.54 10.98 0.00
CA VAL A 93 -8.56 11.65 0.87
C VAL A 93 -7.61 12.57 0.09
N ASN A 94 -7.26 12.22 -1.15
CA ASN A 94 -6.33 12.98 -2.01
C ASN A 94 -6.57 14.51 -2.04
N PRO A 95 -7.79 15.04 -2.29
CA PRO A 95 -8.02 16.49 -2.30
C PRO A 95 -7.76 17.15 -0.94
N PHE A 96 -8.06 16.47 0.16
CA PHE A 96 -7.79 16.99 1.51
C PHE A 96 -6.29 17.10 1.78
N ILE A 97 -5.52 16.09 1.37
CA ILE A 97 -4.06 16.11 1.52
C ILE A 97 -3.45 17.24 0.69
N GLY A 98 -3.94 17.49 -0.53
CA GLY A 98 -3.47 18.62 -1.34
C GLY A 98 -3.63 19.98 -0.66
N LEU A 99 -4.74 20.19 0.06
CA LEU A 99 -4.96 21.40 0.86
C LEU A 99 -4.00 21.48 2.06
N ILE A 100 -3.73 20.34 2.71
CA ILE A 100 -2.81 20.25 3.85
C ILE A 100 -1.38 20.55 3.39
N THR A 101 -0.91 19.94 2.30
CA THR A 101 0.45 20.14 1.78
C THR A 101 0.74 21.59 1.43
N ASN A 102 -0.27 22.34 0.98
CA ASN A 102 -0.12 23.77 0.67
C ASN A 102 0.10 24.64 1.92
N ARG A 103 -0.31 24.18 3.11
CA ARG A 103 -0.17 24.94 4.36
C ARG A 103 1.02 24.53 5.22
N ILE A 104 1.32 23.23 5.30
CA ILE A 104 2.36 22.67 6.19
C ILE A 104 3.58 22.10 5.45
N GLY A 105 3.59 22.18 4.11
CA GLY A 105 4.65 21.63 3.26
C GLY A 105 4.49 20.13 2.99
N TYR A 106 5.37 19.60 2.13
CA TYR A 106 5.30 18.23 1.63
C TYR A 106 5.94 17.18 2.55
N THR A 107 6.92 17.56 3.37
CA THR A 107 7.71 16.60 4.17
C THR A 107 6.91 15.98 5.32
N ILE A 108 6.10 16.77 6.03
CA ILE A 108 5.34 16.29 7.20
C ILE A 108 4.27 15.27 6.80
N PRO A 109 3.42 15.52 5.78
CA PRO A 109 2.41 14.55 5.37
C PRO A 109 3.03 13.30 4.74
N MET A 110 4.18 13.43 4.06
CA MET A 110 4.90 12.28 3.49
C MET A 110 5.38 11.31 4.57
N PHE A 111 6.04 11.82 5.62
CA PHE A 111 6.47 10.99 6.76
C PHE A 111 5.28 10.38 7.50
N THR A 112 4.23 11.18 7.75
CA THR A 112 2.99 10.71 8.37
C THR A 112 2.34 9.58 7.55
N GLY A 113 2.34 9.69 6.22
CA GLY A 113 1.85 8.66 5.31
C GLY A 113 2.59 7.34 5.45
N PHE A 114 3.93 7.37 5.53
CA PHE A 114 4.73 6.17 5.75
C PHE A 114 4.46 5.52 7.11
N VAL A 115 4.33 6.31 8.19
CA VAL A 115 3.99 5.78 9.52
C VAL A 115 2.60 5.12 9.51
N ILE A 116 1.61 5.72 8.83
CA ILE A 116 0.27 5.14 8.70
C ILE A 116 0.33 3.84 7.88
N LEU A 117 1.07 3.83 6.76
CA LEU A 117 1.27 2.63 5.94
C LEU A 117 1.93 1.52 6.73
N PHE A 118 2.95 1.83 7.54
CA PHE A 118 3.62 0.89 8.43
C PHE A 118 2.65 0.30 9.47
N ALA A 119 1.94 1.15 10.21
CA ALA A 119 1.05 0.72 11.29
C ALA A 119 -0.13 -0.11 10.76
N SER A 120 -0.73 0.31 9.65
CA SER A 120 -1.83 -0.43 9.01
C SER A 120 -1.38 -1.77 8.41
N THR A 121 -0.14 -1.85 7.96
CA THR A 121 0.47 -3.08 7.47
C THR A 121 0.70 -4.10 8.59
N ILE A 122 1.14 -3.65 9.78
CA ILE A 122 1.19 -4.50 10.98
C ILE A 122 -0.21 -4.96 11.38
N LEU A 123 -1.20 -4.06 11.36
CA LEU A 123 -2.59 -4.41 11.67
C LEU A 123 -3.16 -5.44 10.69
N PHE A 124 -2.76 -5.34 9.42
CA PHE A 124 -3.14 -6.30 8.39
C PHE A 124 -2.48 -7.67 8.62
N ALA A 125 -1.21 -7.69 9.05
CA ALA A 125 -0.46 -8.91 9.34
C ALA A 125 -1.08 -9.73 10.50
N PHE A 126 -1.46 -9.07 11.60
CA PHE A 126 -2.10 -9.72 12.76
C PHE A 126 -3.63 -9.83 12.64
N GLY A 127 -4.20 -9.47 11.50
CA GLY A 127 -5.64 -9.35 11.31
C GLY A 127 -6.34 -10.70 11.13
N ASN A 128 -7.00 -11.20 12.19
CA ASN A 128 -7.76 -12.46 12.12
C ASN A 128 -9.21 -12.29 11.64
N ASN A 129 -9.72 -11.06 11.53
CA ASN A 129 -11.10 -10.76 11.18
C ASN A 129 -11.19 -10.03 9.84
N TYR A 130 -12.12 -10.43 8.96
CA TYR A 130 -12.37 -9.76 7.66
C TYR A 130 -12.57 -8.25 7.81
N TYR A 131 -13.38 -7.82 8.78
CA TYR A 131 -13.65 -6.41 9.03
C TYR A 131 -12.40 -5.66 9.51
N LEU A 132 -11.52 -6.31 10.28
CA LEU A 132 -10.26 -5.71 10.74
C LEU A 132 -9.29 -5.51 9.56
N LEU A 133 -9.21 -6.50 8.66
CA LEU A 133 -8.45 -6.39 7.41
C LEU A 133 -9.00 -5.29 6.51
N LEU A 134 -10.33 -5.16 6.42
CA LEU A 134 -10.99 -4.11 5.65
C LEU A 134 -10.66 -2.71 6.20
N VAL A 135 -10.70 -2.54 7.52
CA VAL A 135 -10.30 -1.29 8.19
C VAL A 135 -8.82 -1.00 7.97
N ALA A 136 -7.95 -1.99 8.12
CA ALA A 136 -6.52 -1.84 7.84
C ALA A 136 -6.28 -1.34 6.41
N ARG A 137 -7.06 -1.80 5.43
CA ARG A 137 -6.98 -1.31 4.04
C ARG A 137 -7.51 0.09 3.82
N ALA A 138 -8.58 0.46 4.48
CA ALA A 138 -9.04 1.84 4.48
C ALA A 138 -7.93 2.76 5.02
N VAL A 139 -7.29 2.38 6.13
CA VAL A 139 -6.19 3.15 6.73
C VAL A 139 -4.96 3.19 5.81
N GLN A 140 -4.62 2.11 5.11
CA GLN A 140 -3.59 2.12 4.07
C GLN A 140 -3.92 3.11 2.94
N GLY A 141 -5.20 3.23 2.56
CA GLY A 141 -5.65 4.22 1.58
C GLY A 141 -5.36 5.66 2.02
N VAL A 142 -5.56 5.96 3.31
CA VAL A 142 -5.20 7.26 3.91
C VAL A 142 -3.69 7.49 3.85
N GLY A 143 -2.89 6.51 4.30
CA GLY A 143 -1.43 6.62 4.30
C GLY A 143 -0.87 6.78 2.88
N SER A 144 -1.40 6.03 1.92
CA SER A 144 -1.01 6.12 0.51
C SER A 144 -1.40 7.47 -0.11
N ALA A 145 -2.58 8.02 0.21
CA ALA A 145 -2.94 9.39 -0.22
C ALA A 145 -1.92 10.42 0.29
N CYS A 146 -1.55 10.33 1.57
CA CYS A 146 -0.55 11.21 2.18
C CYS A 146 0.81 11.12 1.47
N SER A 147 1.33 9.92 1.24
CA SER A 147 2.64 9.72 0.62
C SER A 147 2.65 10.03 -0.88
N SER A 148 1.64 9.60 -1.64
CA SER A 148 1.59 9.78 -3.09
C SER A 148 1.35 11.24 -3.50
N VAL A 149 0.40 11.93 -2.86
CA VAL A 149 0.13 13.36 -3.14
C VAL A 149 1.33 14.22 -2.76
N SER A 150 1.93 13.95 -1.59
CA SER A 150 3.10 14.72 -1.12
C SER A 150 4.35 14.44 -1.96
N GLY A 151 4.57 13.19 -2.36
CA GLY A 151 5.70 12.80 -3.21
C GLY A 151 5.64 13.45 -4.59
N MET A 152 4.47 13.39 -5.24
CA MET A 152 4.27 14.01 -6.55
C MET A 152 4.31 15.54 -6.47
N GLY A 153 3.76 16.12 -5.39
CA GLY A 153 3.87 17.56 -5.11
C GLY A 153 5.31 18.01 -4.88
N MET A 154 6.10 17.20 -4.17
CA MET A 154 7.53 17.45 -3.96
C MET A 154 8.29 17.41 -5.28
N LEU A 155 8.09 16.39 -6.14
CA LEU A 155 8.68 16.38 -7.49
C LEU A 155 8.29 17.62 -8.30
N ALA A 156 7.01 18.00 -8.29
CA ALA A 156 6.55 19.18 -9.02
C ALA A 156 7.21 20.48 -8.53
N SER A 157 7.47 20.61 -7.22
CA SER A 157 8.12 21.79 -6.65
C SER A 157 9.64 21.85 -6.86
N TYR A 158 10.32 20.70 -6.92
CA TYR A 158 11.79 20.63 -7.04
C TYR A 158 12.28 20.58 -8.50
N PHE A 159 11.43 20.13 -9.43
CA PHE A 159 11.73 20.09 -10.87
C PHE A 159 10.86 21.14 -11.58
N VAL A 160 11.39 22.36 -11.69
CA VAL A 160 10.70 23.49 -12.35
C VAL A 160 10.75 23.37 -13.87
N ASP A 161 11.86 22.85 -14.42
CA ASP A 161 12.01 22.62 -15.85
C ASP A 161 11.06 21.52 -16.35
N GLU A 162 10.30 21.80 -17.41
CA GLU A 162 9.23 20.90 -17.87
C GLU A 162 9.76 19.56 -18.38
N VAL A 163 10.91 19.58 -19.07
CA VAL A 163 11.54 18.37 -19.62
C VAL A 163 12.10 17.52 -18.49
N GLU A 164 12.81 18.14 -17.55
CA GLU A 164 13.37 17.43 -16.40
C GLU A 164 12.27 16.90 -15.46
N ARG A 165 11.21 17.68 -15.25
CA ARG A 165 10.03 17.27 -14.49
C ARG A 165 9.35 16.06 -15.12
N GLY A 166 9.12 16.08 -16.44
CA GLY A 166 8.55 14.94 -17.16
C GLY A 166 9.37 13.66 -16.97
N ARG A 167 10.71 13.76 -17.04
CA ARG A 167 11.62 12.64 -16.79
C ARG A 167 11.56 12.14 -15.34
N ALA A 168 11.52 13.06 -14.36
CA ALA A 168 11.40 12.71 -12.95
C ALA A 168 10.07 11.99 -12.62
N PHE A 169 8.96 12.50 -13.16
CA PHE A 169 7.65 11.88 -13.03
C PHE A 169 7.61 10.50 -13.72
N ALA A 170 8.17 10.38 -14.92
CA ALA A 170 8.26 9.10 -15.62
C ALA A 170 9.09 8.08 -14.82
N LEU A 171 10.23 8.50 -14.25
CA LEU A 171 11.04 7.64 -13.40
C LEU A 171 10.26 7.20 -12.15
N ALA A 172 9.61 8.13 -11.44
CA ALA A 172 8.78 7.80 -10.26
C ALA A 172 7.61 6.85 -10.60
N LEU A 173 6.88 7.12 -11.69
CA LEU A 173 5.74 6.31 -12.13
C LEU A 173 6.16 4.93 -12.64
N SER A 174 7.39 4.75 -13.12
CA SER A 174 7.89 3.41 -13.50
C SER A 174 7.87 2.42 -12.31
N GLY A 175 7.94 2.93 -11.07
CA GLY A 175 7.78 2.14 -9.85
C GLY A 175 6.41 1.47 -9.71
N LEU A 176 5.36 2.06 -10.28
CA LEU A 176 4.03 1.45 -10.33
C LEU A 176 4.06 0.16 -11.15
N ALA A 177 4.66 0.20 -12.34
CA ALA A 177 4.77 -0.96 -13.22
C ALA A 177 5.59 -2.08 -12.55
N ILE A 178 6.69 -1.71 -11.90
CA ILE A 178 7.54 -2.65 -11.15
C ILE A 178 6.78 -3.24 -9.97
N GLY A 179 6.03 -2.43 -9.21
CA GLY A 179 5.27 -2.91 -8.07
C GLY A 179 4.16 -3.89 -8.46
N VAL A 180 3.45 -3.61 -9.54
CA VAL A 180 2.42 -4.52 -10.07
C VAL A 180 3.03 -5.81 -10.62
N LEU A 181 4.23 -5.74 -11.22
CA LEU A 181 4.94 -6.91 -11.74
C LEU A 181 5.46 -7.81 -10.61
N ILE A 182 6.07 -7.24 -9.58
CA ILE A 182 6.71 -7.97 -8.48
C ILE A 182 5.69 -8.45 -7.44
N GLY A 183 4.59 -7.73 -7.24
CA GLY A 183 3.69 -7.98 -6.12
C GLY A 183 3.03 -9.36 -6.11
N PRO A 184 2.48 -9.90 -7.22
CA PRO A 184 1.89 -11.24 -7.21
C PRO A 184 2.93 -12.37 -7.01
N PRO A 185 4.08 -12.40 -7.72
CA PRO A 185 5.15 -13.34 -7.42
C PRO A 185 5.65 -13.24 -5.98
N TYR A 186 5.80 -12.01 -5.47
CA TYR A 186 6.23 -11.76 -4.10
C TYR A 186 5.22 -12.28 -3.08
N GLY A 187 3.92 -12.01 -3.27
CA GLY A 187 2.86 -12.50 -2.40
C GLY A 187 2.73 -14.02 -2.38
N GLY A 188 2.84 -14.67 -3.54
CA GLY A 188 2.81 -16.12 -3.64
C GLY A 188 4.06 -16.79 -3.03
N ALA A 189 5.25 -16.28 -3.31
CA ALA A 189 6.50 -16.85 -2.80
C ALA A 189 6.68 -16.63 -1.30
N THR A 190 6.39 -15.42 -0.80
CA THR A 190 6.55 -15.14 0.64
C THR A 190 5.55 -15.93 1.49
N TYR A 191 4.31 -16.12 1.02
CA TYR A 191 3.33 -16.96 1.72
C TYR A 191 3.83 -18.40 1.95
N GLN A 192 4.58 -18.96 1.00
CA GLN A 192 5.05 -20.35 1.05
C GLN A 192 6.29 -20.57 1.92
N PHE A 193 7.18 -19.57 2.03
CA PHE A 193 8.49 -19.78 2.64
C PHE A 193 8.66 -19.17 4.04
N ILE A 194 7.87 -18.16 4.40
CA ILE A 194 8.14 -17.34 5.58
C ILE A 194 6.79 -16.71 5.99
N SER A 195 6.26 -17.13 7.15
CA SER A 195 4.98 -16.73 7.79
C SER A 195 4.27 -15.47 7.24
N ARG A 196 2.93 -15.50 7.19
CA ARG A 196 1.94 -14.52 6.63
C ARG A 196 2.23 -13.00 6.77
N GLU A 197 3.19 -12.59 7.58
CA GLU A 197 3.46 -11.25 8.10
C GLU A 197 4.80 -10.65 7.60
N ALA A 198 5.69 -11.47 7.05
CA ALA A 198 7.05 -11.08 6.67
C ALA A 198 7.22 -10.16 5.45
N PRO A 199 6.45 -10.28 4.35
CA PRO A 199 6.63 -9.37 3.22
C PRO A 199 6.41 -7.92 3.63
N PHE A 200 5.38 -7.75 4.45
CA PHE A 200 4.94 -6.51 5.04
C PHE A 200 5.98 -5.90 6.00
N LEU A 201 6.60 -6.70 6.88
CA LEU A 201 7.63 -6.25 7.82
C LEU A 201 8.95 -5.81 7.14
N ILE A 202 9.35 -6.47 6.05
CA ILE A 202 10.57 -6.11 5.29
C ILE A 202 10.35 -4.79 4.54
N LEU A 203 9.20 -4.64 3.87
CA LEU A 203 8.83 -3.38 3.21
C LEU A 203 8.75 -2.21 4.22
N ALA A 204 8.19 -2.50 5.39
CA ALA A 204 7.99 -1.56 6.48
C ALA A 204 9.33 -1.13 7.12
N ALA A 205 10.29 -2.05 7.26
CA ALA A 205 11.66 -1.74 7.70
C ALA A 205 12.44 -0.90 6.68
N CYS A 206 12.34 -1.21 5.38
CA CYS A 206 12.95 -0.36 4.34
C CYS A 206 12.36 1.05 4.33
N ALA A 207 11.02 1.17 4.43
CA ALA A 207 10.36 2.49 4.47
C ALA A 207 10.74 3.33 5.70
N MET A 208 11.02 2.70 6.86
CA MET A 208 11.54 3.38 8.05
C MET A 208 13.02 3.78 7.95
N ILE A 209 13.80 3.07 7.13
CA ILE A 209 15.21 3.41 6.88
C ILE A 209 15.30 4.61 5.90
N ASP A 210 14.33 4.73 4.98
CA ASP A 210 14.29 5.79 3.97
C ASP A 210 13.62 7.10 4.44
N GLY A 211 12.82 7.09 5.51
CA GLY A 211 12.03 8.23 6.03
C GLY A 211 12.57 8.83 7.33
#